data_AF-Q69KQ0-F1
#
_entry.id   AF-Q69KQ0-F1
#
_cell.length_a   1.000
_cell.length_b   1.000
_cell.length_c   1.000
_cell.angle_alpha   90.00
_cell.angle_beta   90.00
_cell.angle_gamma   90.00
#
_symmetry.space_group_name_H-M   'P 1'
#
loop_
_entity.id
_entity.type
_entity.pdbx_description
1 polymer ?
#
loop_
_entity_poly.entity_id
_entity_poly.type
_entity_poly.pdbx_seq_one_letter_code
_entity_poly.pdbx_strand_id
1 'polypeptide(L)'
;MSSDCTPSATGSHHHEEEEQPAARAILALADLFSFDIKDYFDETKEETTSKALDPLDETIKKTLEDISLPLESSLDNLVADCGSIRARFAEIQALIPDDLANTITPAVYLEQHQFKLEKAKQRIADRRERKDIEATIQANRQLVHEEKAKLDQLSAGPIQSNIDRLEARKIDLIAQLEECNAELDLEKQKLANLPNAVEEHKSILKSAIKNVADMTKSLKIIPGTDAQDIQAIEEVVQIRQRVVSAIQCYLSG
;
A
#
# COMPACT_ATOMS: atom_id res chain seq x y z
N MET A 1 30.12 -21.49 -9.28
CA MET A 1 30.84 -20.98 -8.09
C MET A 1 29.75 -20.79 -7.04
N SER A 2 29.42 -21.81 -6.24
CA SER A 2 29.98 -22.09 -4.90
C SER A 2 30.05 -20.85 -4.02
N SER A 3 29.55 -20.80 -2.79
CA SER A 3 28.76 -21.71 -1.95
C SER A 3 28.20 -20.86 -0.79
N ASP A 4 27.15 -21.37 -0.16
CA ASP A 4 26.47 -20.84 1.03
C ASP A 4 27.33 -20.76 2.30
N CYS A 5 26.72 -20.09 3.31
CA CYS A 5 26.85 -20.23 4.76
C CYS A 5 27.61 -19.14 5.53
N THR A 6 26.86 -18.25 6.16
CA THR A 6 27.18 -17.65 7.47
C THR A 6 26.29 -18.31 8.55
N PRO A 7 26.85 -18.71 9.71
CA PRO A 7 26.07 -19.37 10.74
C PRO A 7 25.32 -18.35 11.61
N SER A 8 24.07 -18.70 11.89
CA SER A 8 23.24 -18.13 12.95
C SER A 8 23.77 -18.58 14.31
N ALA A 9 24.03 -17.64 15.22
CA ALA A 9 24.33 -17.91 16.62
C ALA A 9 23.30 -17.17 17.49
N THR A 10 22.23 -17.87 17.83
CA THR A 10 21.32 -17.54 18.91
C THR A 10 22.01 -17.80 20.24
N GLY A 11 22.28 -16.73 21.00
CA GLY A 11 22.80 -16.81 22.36
C GLY A 11 21.94 -15.98 23.29
N SER A 12 20.79 -16.53 23.69
CA SER A 12 19.93 -15.97 24.74
C SER A 12 20.18 -16.74 26.02
N HIS A 13 20.83 -16.10 27.00
CA HIS A 13 20.84 -16.55 28.39
C HIS A 13 20.03 -15.56 29.21
N HIS A 14 18.78 -15.92 29.44
CA HIS A 14 17.93 -15.32 30.46
C HIS A 14 18.23 -16.05 31.77
N HIS A 15 18.70 -15.31 32.77
CA HIS A 15 18.94 -15.81 34.11
C HIS A 15 18.02 -15.01 35.04
N GLU A 16 17.02 -15.67 35.62
CA GLU A 16 16.27 -15.16 36.76
C GLU A 16 16.14 -16.25 37.84
N GLU A 17 16.21 -15.73 39.07
CA GLU A 17 15.77 -16.26 40.37
C GLU A 17 16.58 -17.32 41.12
N GLU A 18 17.35 -16.79 42.08
CA GLU A 18 17.80 -17.46 43.30
C GLU A 18 16.61 -17.81 44.21
N GLU A 19 16.33 -19.10 44.35
CA GLU A 19 15.82 -19.68 45.61
C GLU A 19 16.33 -21.13 45.69
N GLN A 20 17.02 -21.45 46.79
CA GLN A 20 17.76 -22.70 47.08
C GLN A 20 18.69 -23.21 45.96
N PRO A 21 20.00 -22.85 46.02
CA PRO A 21 20.92 -22.98 44.88
C PRO A 21 21.19 -24.42 44.42
N ALA A 22 21.03 -25.42 45.29
CA ALA A 22 21.28 -26.82 44.92
C ALA A 22 20.04 -27.53 44.37
N ALA A 23 18.86 -27.40 45.01
CA ALA A 23 17.65 -28.13 44.63
C ALA A 23 16.98 -27.57 43.37
N ARG A 24 16.97 -26.24 43.18
CA ARG A 24 16.41 -25.59 41.98
C ARG A 24 17.30 -25.77 40.76
N ALA A 25 18.63 -25.83 40.94
CA ALA A 25 19.58 -26.14 39.87
C ALA A 25 19.42 -27.57 39.32
N ILE A 26 19.10 -28.55 40.17
CA ILE A 26 18.86 -29.94 39.75
C ILE A 26 17.59 -30.04 38.87
N LEU A 27 16.52 -29.29 39.19
CA LEU A 27 15.31 -29.26 38.36
C LEU A 27 15.54 -28.54 37.01
N ALA A 28 16.34 -27.46 36.99
CA ALA A 28 16.67 -26.75 35.76
C ALA A 28 17.63 -27.53 34.84
N LEU A 29 18.52 -28.36 35.40
CA LEU A 29 19.41 -29.23 34.64
C LEU A 29 18.69 -30.43 34.02
N ALA A 30 17.66 -30.96 34.69
CA ALA A 30 16.85 -32.06 34.16
C ALA A 30 16.08 -31.70 32.89
N ASP A 31 15.83 -30.41 32.62
CA ASP A 31 15.15 -29.96 31.39
C ASP A 31 16.13 -29.75 30.21
N LEU A 32 17.44 -29.67 30.51
CA LEU A 32 18.51 -29.54 29.51
C LEU A 32 18.95 -30.89 28.93
N PHE A 33 18.68 -31.98 29.65
CA PHE A 33 19.04 -33.35 29.26
C PHE A 33 17.78 -34.22 29.29
N SER A 34 17.53 -34.99 28.24
CA SER A 34 16.33 -35.84 28.12
C SER A 34 16.32 -37.06 29.08
N PHE A 35 17.09 -37.04 30.17
CA PHE A 35 17.18 -38.10 31.19
C PHE A 35 17.28 -37.49 32.60
N ASP A 36 16.79 -38.22 33.61
CA ASP A 36 16.77 -37.76 34.99
C ASP A 36 18.18 -37.82 35.62
N ILE A 37 18.70 -36.65 36.00
CA ILE A 37 20.06 -36.50 36.55
C ILE A 37 20.11 -36.83 38.04
N LYS A 38 18.94 -36.97 38.72
CA LYS A 38 18.88 -37.28 40.15
C LYS A 38 19.55 -38.61 40.53
N ASP A 39 19.60 -39.58 39.62
CA ASP A 39 20.25 -40.88 39.86
C ASP A 39 21.77 -40.79 40.10
N TYR A 40 22.38 -39.64 39.84
CA TYR A 40 23.83 -39.42 39.95
C TYR A 40 24.24 -38.47 41.08
N PHE A 41 23.29 -37.96 41.86
CA PHE A 41 23.59 -37.17 43.06
C PHE A 41 23.44 -38.03 44.31
N ASP A 42 24.56 -38.47 44.89
CA ASP A 42 24.57 -39.09 46.22
C ASP A 42 24.06 -38.07 47.24
N GLU A 43 22.95 -38.40 47.92
CA GLU A 43 22.46 -37.66 49.08
C GLU A 43 23.48 -37.78 50.22
N THR A 44 24.48 -36.90 50.25
CA THR A 44 25.27 -36.68 51.46
C THR A 44 24.36 -36.07 52.50
N LYS A 45 23.71 -36.95 53.27
CA LYS A 45 23.05 -36.60 54.53
C LYS A 45 24.12 -36.07 55.46
N GLU A 46 24.24 -34.75 55.54
CA GLU A 46 24.93 -34.11 56.65
C GLU A 46 24.12 -34.42 57.91
N GLU A 47 24.61 -35.41 58.67
CA GLU A 47 24.21 -35.67 60.03
C GLU A 47 24.63 -34.47 60.88
N THR A 48 23.73 -33.50 61.01
CA THR A 48 23.86 -32.44 62.01
C THR A 48 23.57 -33.06 63.37
N THR A 49 24.64 -33.46 64.07
CA THR A 49 24.58 -33.89 65.45
C THR A 49 24.19 -32.72 66.34
N SER A 50 22.89 -32.57 66.60
CA SER A 50 22.31 -31.60 67.54
C SER A 50 22.75 -31.90 68.97
N LYS A 51 23.83 -31.26 69.40
CA LYS A 51 24.27 -31.25 70.79
C LYS A 51 23.38 -30.26 71.56
N ALA A 52 22.53 -30.77 72.44
CA ALA A 52 21.66 -29.96 73.29
C ALA A 52 22.50 -29.00 74.15
N LEU A 53 22.25 -27.70 74.00
CA LEU A 53 22.88 -26.64 74.79
C LEU A 53 22.09 -26.41 76.08
N ASP A 54 22.83 -26.05 77.14
CA ASP A 54 22.29 -25.61 78.43
C ASP A 54 21.35 -24.39 78.27
N PRO A 55 20.42 -24.16 79.22
CA PRO A 55 19.50 -23.03 79.16
C PRO A 55 20.26 -21.70 79.03
N LEU A 56 20.08 -21.01 77.90
CA LEU A 56 20.64 -19.69 77.65
C LEU A 56 20.15 -18.68 78.70
N ASP A 57 21.03 -17.78 79.13
CA ASP A 57 20.65 -16.63 79.95
C ASP A 57 19.64 -15.74 79.19
N GLU A 58 18.55 -15.33 79.86
CA GLU A 58 17.48 -14.50 79.27
C GLU A 58 18.01 -13.15 78.74
N THR A 59 19.12 -12.67 79.31
CA THR A 59 19.81 -11.46 78.84
C THR A 59 20.46 -11.63 77.47
N ILE A 60 21.06 -12.80 77.20
CA ILE A 60 21.68 -13.14 75.91
C ILE A 60 20.58 -13.35 74.85
N LYS A 61 19.48 -13.97 75.24
CA LYS A 61 18.34 -14.17 74.35
C LYS A 61 17.72 -12.84 73.89
N LYS A 62 17.49 -11.91 74.82
CA LYS A 62 16.94 -10.58 74.50
C LYS A 62 17.86 -9.77 73.58
N THR A 63 19.17 -9.81 73.80
CA THR A 63 20.14 -9.10 72.95
C THR A 63 20.26 -9.72 71.55
N LEU A 64 20.13 -11.04 71.42
CA LEU A 64 19.99 -11.71 70.12
C LEU A 64 18.69 -11.32 69.40
N GLU A 65 17.58 -11.21 70.12
CA GLU A 65 16.31 -10.69 69.57
C GLU A 65 16.47 -9.23 69.09
N ASP A 66 17.15 -8.38 69.87
CA ASP A 66 17.46 -6.98 69.51
C ASP A 66 18.40 -6.87 68.29
N ILE A 67 19.23 -7.90 68.02
CA ILE A 67 20.05 -8.01 66.80
C ILE A 67 19.23 -8.49 65.61
N SER A 68 18.28 -9.41 65.83
CA SER A 68 17.43 -9.96 64.76
C SER A 68 16.51 -8.90 64.15
N LEU A 69 15.93 -8.02 64.97
CA LEU A 69 14.93 -7.06 64.53
C LEU A 69 15.46 -6.09 63.44
N PRO A 70 16.67 -5.50 63.56
CA PRO A 70 17.26 -4.72 62.47
C PRO A 70 17.65 -5.56 61.24
N LEU A 71 18.04 -6.83 61.42
CA LEU A 71 18.41 -7.72 60.31
C LEU A 71 17.21 -8.11 59.45
N GLU A 72 16.02 -8.15 60.05
CA GLU A 72 14.75 -8.36 59.35
C GLU A 72 14.23 -7.11 58.61
N SER A 73 14.90 -5.96 58.77
CA SER A 73 14.51 -4.71 58.10
C SER A 73 14.99 -4.65 56.63
N SER A 74 14.60 -3.58 55.91
CA SER A 74 15.03 -3.38 54.52
C SER A 74 16.56 -3.40 54.39
N LEU A 75 17.04 -4.10 53.36
CA LEU A 75 18.47 -4.17 53.02
C LEU A 75 19.08 -2.78 52.80
N ASP A 76 18.29 -1.80 52.35
CA ASP A 76 18.73 -0.41 52.17
C ASP A 76 19.06 0.30 53.48
N ASN A 77 18.28 0.01 54.53
CA ASN A 77 18.52 0.58 55.85
C ASN A 77 19.71 -0.10 56.52
N LEU A 78 19.79 -1.43 56.37
CA LEU A 78 20.84 -2.25 56.95
C LEU A 78 22.22 -1.88 56.40
N VAL A 79 22.31 -1.69 55.09
CA VAL A 79 23.56 -1.36 54.40
C VAL A 79 23.92 0.13 54.55
N ALA A 80 23.00 0.98 55.04
CA ALA A 80 23.29 2.38 55.36
C ALA A 80 23.98 2.55 56.73
N ASP A 81 23.58 1.78 57.75
CA ASP A 81 24.19 1.80 59.08
C ASP A 81 23.91 0.50 59.86
N CYS A 82 24.96 -0.30 60.11
CA CYS A 82 24.93 -1.49 60.97
C CYS A 82 25.46 -1.21 62.39
N GLY A 83 25.69 0.06 62.76
CA GLY A 83 26.26 0.43 64.04
C GLY A 83 25.48 -0.08 65.26
N SER A 84 24.15 -0.10 65.17
CA SER A 84 23.26 -0.63 66.20
C SER A 84 23.46 -2.14 66.43
N ILE A 85 23.57 -2.91 65.34
CA ILE A 85 23.79 -4.36 65.34
C ILE A 85 25.19 -4.67 65.88
N ARG A 86 26.20 -3.90 65.44
CA ARG A 86 27.58 -4.03 65.89
C ARG A 86 27.72 -3.77 67.39
N ALA A 87 27.04 -2.75 67.91
CA ALA A 87 27.05 -2.43 69.33
C ALA A 87 26.43 -3.56 70.17
N ARG A 88 25.27 -4.09 69.77
CA ARG A 88 24.61 -5.20 70.46
C ARG A 88 25.39 -6.51 70.38
N PHE A 89 26.00 -6.79 69.23
CA PHE A 89 26.81 -8.00 69.06
C PHE A 89 28.05 -7.98 69.97
N ALA A 90 28.70 -6.82 70.13
CA ALA A 90 29.85 -6.68 71.01
C ALA A 90 29.53 -6.95 72.50
N GLU A 91 28.29 -6.71 72.94
CA GLU A 91 27.83 -6.98 74.32
C GLU A 91 27.82 -8.48 74.66
N ILE A 92 27.56 -9.33 73.66
CA ILE A 92 27.38 -10.79 73.86
C ILE A 92 28.44 -11.67 73.19
N GLN A 93 29.35 -11.11 72.39
CA GLN A 93 30.29 -11.87 71.57
C GLN A 93 31.13 -12.89 72.37
N ALA A 94 31.53 -12.55 73.60
CA ALA A 94 32.31 -13.45 74.47
C ALA A 94 31.46 -14.50 75.22
N LEU A 95 30.13 -14.40 75.14
CA LEU A 95 29.17 -15.22 75.88
C LEU A 95 28.44 -16.24 74.98
N ILE A 96 28.54 -16.11 73.66
CA ILE A 96 27.92 -16.99 72.69
C ILE A 96 28.93 -17.99 72.10
N PRO A 97 28.49 -19.16 71.62
CA PRO A 97 29.37 -20.11 70.93
C PRO A 97 30.04 -19.48 69.69
N ASP A 98 31.29 -19.85 69.43
CA ASP A 98 32.07 -19.33 68.29
C ASP A 98 31.36 -19.52 66.95
N ASP A 99 30.65 -20.64 66.75
CA ASP A 99 29.88 -20.91 65.53
C ASP A 99 28.80 -19.85 65.28
N LEU A 100 28.10 -19.42 66.34
CA LEU A 100 27.08 -18.39 66.25
C LEU A 100 27.71 -17.01 66.04
N ALA A 101 28.81 -16.72 66.75
CA ALA A 101 29.55 -15.48 66.56
C ALA A 101 30.07 -15.33 65.12
N ASN A 102 30.62 -16.41 64.56
CA ASN A 102 31.11 -16.46 63.18
C ASN A 102 29.98 -16.26 62.16
N THR A 103 28.76 -16.72 62.47
CA THR A 103 27.58 -16.54 61.61
C THR A 103 27.07 -15.09 61.61
N ILE A 104 27.10 -14.42 62.77
CA ILE A 104 26.62 -13.03 62.92
C ILE A 104 27.67 -12.01 62.46
N THR A 105 28.95 -12.33 62.54
CA THR A 105 30.07 -11.42 62.22
C THR A 105 29.97 -10.76 60.82
N PRO A 106 29.60 -11.44 59.73
CA PRO A 106 29.40 -10.79 58.43
C PRO A 106 28.31 -9.72 58.45
N ALA A 107 27.25 -9.92 59.25
CA ALA A 107 26.09 -9.05 59.29
C ALA A 107 26.37 -7.67 59.92
N VAL A 108 27.36 -7.58 60.81
CA VAL A 108 27.75 -6.30 61.46
C VAL A 108 28.62 -5.40 60.57
N TYR A 109 28.95 -5.84 59.34
CA TYR A 109 29.74 -5.10 58.36
C TYR A 109 29.06 -4.99 56.98
N LEU A 110 27.73 -5.12 56.93
CA LEU A 110 26.99 -5.07 55.66
C LEU A 110 27.12 -3.72 54.93
N GLU A 111 27.47 -2.63 55.62
CA GLU A 111 27.71 -1.33 54.97
C GLU A 111 28.84 -1.41 53.92
N GLN A 112 29.80 -2.33 54.08
CA GLN A 112 30.88 -2.57 53.11
C GLN A 112 30.35 -2.99 51.73
N HIS A 113 29.11 -3.50 51.65
CA HIS A 113 28.48 -3.95 50.41
C HIS A 113 27.56 -2.90 49.75
N GLN A 114 27.45 -1.69 50.31
CA GLN A 114 26.57 -0.62 49.78
C GLN A 114 26.78 -0.33 48.31
N PHE A 115 28.03 -0.06 47.92
CA PHE A 115 28.35 0.24 46.54
C PHE A 115 28.00 -0.92 45.59
N LYS A 116 28.18 -2.17 46.04
CA LYS A 116 27.86 -3.36 45.24
C LYS A 116 26.35 -3.50 45.05
N LEU A 117 25.56 -3.27 46.10
CA LEU A 117 24.10 -3.31 46.07
C LEU A 117 23.53 -2.24 45.13
N GLU A 118 23.93 -0.98 45.31
CA GLU A 118 23.48 0.13 44.48
C GLU A 118 23.81 -0.09 43.00
N LYS A 119 25.03 -0.54 42.72
CA LYS A 119 25.43 -0.85 41.34
C LYS A 119 24.63 -2.01 40.74
N ALA A 120 24.22 -2.99 41.54
CA ALA A 120 23.36 -4.09 41.09
C ALA A 120 21.94 -3.60 40.78
N LYS A 121 21.37 -2.79 41.67
CA LYS A 121 20.05 -2.15 41.46
C LYS A 121 20.03 -1.30 40.20
N GLN A 122 21.06 -0.47 40.00
CA GLN A 122 21.19 0.35 38.80
C GLN A 122 21.24 -0.51 37.53
N ARG A 123 22.05 -1.58 37.52
CA ARG A 123 22.12 -2.49 36.36
C ARG A 123 20.79 -3.16 36.04
N ILE A 124 19.98 -3.47 37.06
CA ILE A 124 18.63 -4.03 36.85
C ILE A 124 17.74 -2.99 36.17
N ALA A 125 17.77 -1.74 36.64
CA ALA A 125 17.03 -0.64 36.02
C ALA A 125 17.49 -0.40 34.57
N ASP A 126 18.80 -0.29 34.32
CA ASP A 126 19.37 -0.08 32.99
C ASP A 126 18.99 -1.20 32.00
N ARG A 127 18.98 -2.46 32.46
CA ARG A 127 18.57 -3.60 31.64
C ARG A 127 17.10 -3.55 31.27
N ARG A 128 16.25 -3.09 32.19
CA ARG A 128 14.81 -2.90 31.93
C ARG A 128 14.60 -1.82 30.87
N GLU A 129 15.22 -0.65 31.03
CA GLU A 129 15.15 0.43 30.05
C GLU A 129 15.67 -0.01 28.67
N ARG A 130 16.81 -0.71 28.65
CA ARG A 130 17.37 -1.26 27.41
C ARG A 130 16.39 -2.18 26.70
N LYS A 131 15.68 -3.06 27.43
CA LYS A 131 14.68 -3.98 26.87
C LYS A 131 13.53 -3.21 26.21
N ASP A 132 13.06 -2.14 26.84
CA ASP A 132 11.99 -1.30 26.31
C ASP A 132 12.42 -0.55 25.03
N ILE A 133 13.65 -0.01 25.03
CA ILE A 133 14.24 0.63 23.85
C ILE A 133 14.42 -0.38 22.72
N GLU A 134 14.91 -1.58 23.01
CA GLU A 134 15.12 -2.64 22.00
C GLU A 134 13.81 -3.09 21.36
N ALA A 135 12.74 -3.24 22.16
CA ALA A 135 11.40 -3.50 21.64
C ALA A 135 10.91 -2.38 20.71
N THR A 136 11.15 -1.12 21.08
CA THR A 136 10.80 0.06 20.26
C THR A 136 11.59 0.08 18.94
N ILE A 137 12.89 -0.24 18.98
CA ILE A 137 13.73 -0.35 17.78
C ILE A 137 13.19 -1.45 16.85
N GLN A 138 12.79 -2.60 17.39
CA GLN A 138 12.25 -3.70 16.59
C GLN A 138 10.92 -3.30 15.91
N ALA A 139 10.01 -2.64 16.64
CA ALA A 139 8.77 -2.13 16.07
C ALA A 139 9.03 -1.11 14.95
N ASN A 140 9.96 -0.18 15.17
CA ASN A 140 10.31 0.82 14.16
C ASN A 140 10.98 0.20 12.92
N ARG A 141 11.81 -0.84 13.09
CA ARG A 141 12.38 -1.58 11.94
C ARG A 141 11.28 -2.17 11.08
N GLN A 142 10.26 -2.77 11.68
CA GLN A 142 9.13 -3.33 10.95
C GLN A 142 8.36 -2.24 10.19
N LEU A 143 8.08 -1.11 10.84
CA LEU A 143 7.44 0.04 10.20
C LEU A 143 8.25 0.57 9.01
N VAL A 144 9.57 0.68 9.14
CA VAL A 144 10.44 1.11 8.03
C VAL A 144 10.35 0.14 6.84
N HIS A 145 10.31 -1.17 7.09
CA HIS A 145 10.14 -2.16 6.02
C HIS A 145 8.78 -2.04 5.33
N GLU A 146 7.70 -1.81 6.09
CA GLU A 146 6.35 -1.62 5.54
C GLU A 146 6.24 -0.34 4.72
N GLU A 147 6.73 0.79 5.23
CA GLU A 147 6.72 2.06 4.51
C GLU A 147 7.60 2.01 3.26
N LYS A 148 8.75 1.33 3.33
CA LYS A 148 9.58 1.10 2.14
C LYS A 148 8.83 0.29 1.08
N ALA A 149 8.11 -0.76 1.47
CA ALA A 149 7.33 -1.56 0.54
C ALA A 149 6.22 -0.74 -0.14
N LYS A 150 5.57 0.17 0.59
CA LYS A 150 4.59 1.12 0.01
C LYS A 150 5.27 2.08 -0.95
N LEU A 151 6.43 2.61 -0.60
CA LEU A 151 7.20 3.53 -1.46
C LEU A 151 7.61 2.84 -2.78
N ASP A 152 8.09 1.61 -2.71
CA ASP A 152 8.48 0.83 -3.90
C ASP A 152 7.27 0.56 -4.84
N GLN A 153 6.04 0.51 -4.30
CA GLN A 153 4.81 0.36 -5.10
C GLN A 153 4.38 1.67 -5.79
N LEU A 154 4.79 2.83 -5.28
CA LEU A 154 4.50 4.14 -5.88
C LEU A 154 5.42 4.38 -7.09
N SER A 155 5.10 3.73 -8.21
CA SER A 155 5.82 3.91 -9.46
C SER A 155 5.24 5.05 -10.29
N ALA A 156 6.12 5.88 -10.86
CA ALA A 156 5.73 6.93 -11.80
C ALA A 156 5.27 6.38 -13.16
N GLY A 157 5.62 5.12 -13.48
CA GLY A 157 5.38 4.49 -14.79
C GLY A 157 3.92 4.52 -15.25
N PRO A 158 2.95 4.03 -14.45
CA PRO A 158 1.53 4.06 -14.81
C PRO A 158 0.98 5.47 -15.01
N ILE A 159 1.46 6.43 -14.20
CA ILE A 159 1.06 7.84 -14.33
C ILE A 159 1.60 8.40 -15.65
N GLN A 160 2.88 8.19 -15.95
CA GLN A 160 3.49 8.65 -17.20
C GLN A 160 2.81 8.02 -18.42
N SER A 161 2.55 6.71 -18.40
CA SER A 161 1.84 6.02 -19.49
C SER A 161 0.43 6.59 -19.72
N ASN A 162 -0.28 6.96 -18.64
CA ASN A 162 -1.58 7.64 -18.77
C ASN A 162 -1.45 9.03 -19.38
N ILE A 163 -0.41 9.80 -19.01
CA ILE A 163 -0.11 11.11 -19.61
C ILE A 163 0.14 10.95 -21.11
N ASP A 164 1.06 10.06 -21.50
CA ASP A 164 1.42 9.84 -22.91
C ASP A 164 0.19 9.44 -23.75
N ARG A 165 -0.67 8.57 -23.20
CA ARG A 165 -1.93 8.16 -23.85
C ARG A 165 -2.89 9.34 -24.02
N LEU A 166 -3.01 10.20 -23.01
CA LEU A 166 -3.89 11.38 -23.07
C LEU A 166 -3.35 12.43 -24.05
N GLU A 167 -2.04 12.62 -24.11
CA GLU A 167 -1.39 13.49 -25.09
C GLU A 167 -1.62 12.99 -26.52
N ALA A 168 -1.44 11.69 -26.78
CA ALA A 168 -1.74 11.10 -28.08
C ALA A 168 -3.20 11.31 -28.49
N ARG A 169 -4.15 11.08 -27.55
CA ARG A 169 -5.57 11.33 -27.79
C ARG A 169 -5.88 12.81 -28.07
N LYS A 170 -5.19 13.73 -27.38
CA LYS A 170 -5.34 15.17 -27.61
C LYS A 170 -4.92 15.55 -29.02
N ILE A 171 -3.80 15.00 -29.51
CA ILE A 171 -3.32 15.24 -30.88
C ILE A 171 -4.36 14.77 -31.90
N ASP A 172 -4.89 13.56 -31.73
CA ASP A 172 -5.89 12.98 -32.63
C ASP A 172 -7.18 13.81 -32.69
N LEU A 173 -7.67 14.27 -31.53
CA LEU A 173 -8.84 15.14 -31.45
C LEU A 173 -8.62 16.50 -32.12
N ILE A 174 -7.41 17.07 -32.00
CA ILE A 174 -7.08 18.33 -32.67
C ILE A 174 -7.13 18.15 -34.19
N ALA A 175 -6.56 17.05 -34.72
CA ALA A 175 -6.59 16.76 -36.15
C ALA A 175 -8.03 16.61 -36.67
N GLN A 176 -8.89 15.89 -35.96
CA GLN A 176 -10.31 15.76 -36.32
C GLN A 176 -11.04 17.11 -36.32
N LEU A 177 -10.69 18.01 -35.39
CA LEU A 177 -11.29 19.34 -35.31
C LEU A 177 -10.84 20.22 -36.48
N GLU A 178 -9.55 20.15 -36.86
CA GLU A 178 -9.03 20.84 -38.04
C GLU A 178 -9.71 20.36 -39.33
N GLU A 179 -9.93 19.06 -39.49
CA GLU A 179 -10.66 18.48 -40.62
C GLU A 179 -12.12 18.97 -40.66
N CYS A 180 -12.84 18.90 -39.54
CA CYS A 180 -14.22 19.40 -39.44
C CYS A 180 -14.32 20.90 -39.77
N ASN A 181 -13.35 21.71 -39.33
CA ASN A 181 -13.31 23.13 -39.65
C ASN A 181 -13.10 23.38 -41.15
N ALA A 182 -12.24 22.59 -41.81
CA ALA A 182 -12.03 22.69 -43.25
C ALA A 182 -13.29 22.37 -44.05
N GLU A 183 -14.04 21.32 -43.67
CA GLU A 183 -15.33 20.99 -44.28
C GLU A 183 -16.37 22.11 -44.07
N LEU A 184 -16.43 22.65 -42.87
CA LEU A 184 -17.35 23.72 -42.51
C LEU A 184 -17.06 25.00 -43.32
N ASP A 185 -15.79 25.34 -43.52
CA ASP A 185 -15.39 26.49 -44.32
C ASP A 185 -15.71 26.31 -45.81
N LEU A 186 -15.59 25.08 -46.34
CA LEU A 186 -16.04 24.77 -47.70
C LEU A 186 -17.56 24.99 -47.87
N GLU A 187 -18.37 24.52 -46.92
CA GLU A 187 -19.83 24.72 -46.96
C GLU A 187 -20.22 26.19 -46.80
N LYS A 188 -19.54 26.94 -45.92
CA LYS A 188 -19.70 28.39 -45.83
C LYS A 188 -19.41 29.08 -47.15
N GLN A 189 -18.35 28.67 -47.85
CA GLN A 189 -18.00 29.23 -49.15
C GLN A 189 -19.06 28.91 -50.21
N LYS A 190 -19.58 27.68 -50.25
CA LYS A 190 -20.71 27.32 -51.12
C LYS A 190 -21.92 28.19 -50.85
N LEU A 191 -22.26 28.39 -49.57
CA LEU A 191 -23.37 29.25 -49.16
C LEU A 191 -23.15 30.71 -49.57
N ALA A 192 -21.94 31.23 -49.41
CA ALA A 192 -21.59 32.59 -49.81
C ALA A 192 -21.67 32.81 -51.33
N ASN A 193 -21.35 31.79 -52.13
CA ASN A 193 -21.40 31.84 -53.60
C ASN A 193 -22.81 31.60 -54.18
N LEU A 194 -23.74 31.06 -53.38
CA LEU A 194 -25.08 30.68 -53.82
C LEU A 194 -25.89 31.83 -54.45
N PRO A 195 -25.92 33.06 -53.90
CA PRO A 195 -26.69 34.15 -54.48
C PRO A 195 -26.27 34.48 -55.92
N ASN A 196 -24.96 34.45 -56.20
CA ASN A 196 -24.42 34.71 -57.54
C ASN A 196 -24.84 33.61 -58.53
N ALA A 197 -24.72 32.34 -58.13
CA ALA A 197 -25.15 31.21 -58.96
C ALA A 197 -26.65 31.24 -59.25
N VAL A 198 -27.48 31.63 -58.25
CA VAL A 198 -28.92 31.78 -58.42
C VAL A 198 -29.26 32.89 -59.42
N GLU A 199 -28.63 34.06 -59.32
CA GLU A 199 -28.89 35.16 -60.26
C GLU A 199 -28.41 34.85 -61.68
N GLU A 200 -27.29 34.13 -61.84
CA GLU A 200 -26.83 33.62 -63.14
C GLU A 200 -27.87 32.69 -63.77
N HIS A 201 -28.31 31.66 -63.04
CA HIS A 201 -29.32 30.72 -63.54
C HIS A 201 -30.67 31.40 -63.83
N LYS A 202 -31.07 32.38 -63.02
CA LYS A 202 -32.28 33.17 -63.25
C LYS A 202 -32.19 34.00 -64.53
N SER A 203 -31.01 34.54 -64.86
CA SER A 203 -30.75 35.24 -66.11
C SER A 203 -30.86 34.30 -67.32
N ILE A 204 -30.25 33.11 -67.24
CA ILE A 204 -30.35 32.06 -68.26
C ILE A 204 -31.81 31.62 -68.46
N LEU A 205 -32.54 31.38 -67.38
CA LEU A 205 -33.94 30.99 -67.44
C LEU A 205 -34.79 32.07 -68.12
N LYS A 206 -34.57 33.34 -67.76
CA LYS A 206 -35.29 34.47 -68.35
C LYS A 206 -35.04 34.57 -69.86
N SER A 207 -33.80 34.38 -70.32
CA SER A 207 -33.48 34.43 -71.75
C SER A 207 -34.06 33.26 -72.52
N ALA A 208 -34.03 32.04 -71.95
CA ALA A 208 -34.64 30.86 -72.53
C ALA A 208 -36.17 31.00 -72.67
N ILE A 209 -36.85 31.48 -71.61
CA ILE A 209 -38.30 31.74 -71.65
C ILE A 209 -38.63 32.78 -72.74
N LYS A 210 -37.84 33.87 -72.82
CA LYS A 210 -38.04 34.89 -73.85
C LYS A 210 -37.91 34.31 -75.25
N ASN A 211 -36.89 33.50 -75.50
CA ASN A 211 -36.66 32.86 -76.79
C ASN A 211 -37.84 31.95 -77.19
N VAL A 212 -38.31 31.09 -76.27
CA VAL A 212 -39.47 30.21 -76.51
C VAL A 212 -40.73 31.03 -76.79
N ALA A 213 -40.98 32.10 -76.04
CA ALA A 213 -42.12 32.99 -76.26
C ALA A 213 -42.07 33.67 -77.64
N ASP A 214 -40.89 34.11 -78.09
CA ASP A 214 -40.70 34.75 -79.39
C ASP A 214 -40.85 33.74 -80.55
N MET A 215 -40.32 32.52 -80.39
CA MET A 215 -40.58 31.41 -81.33
C MET A 215 -42.07 31.08 -81.41
N THR A 216 -42.76 31.04 -80.27
CA THR A 216 -44.20 30.74 -80.21
C THR A 216 -45.02 31.81 -80.94
N LYS A 217 -44.69 33.10 -80.79
CA LYS A 217 -45.31 34.19 -81.56
C LYS A 217 -45.05 34.11 -83.06
N SER A 218 -43.92 33.53 -83.47
CA SER A 218 -43.58 33.37 -84.89
C SER A 218 -44.32 32.21 -85.58
N LEU A 219 -44.99 31.34 -84.81
CA LEU A 219 -45.83 30.30 -85.37
C LEU A 219 -47.01 30.92 -86.10
N LYS A 220 -47.07 30.69 -87.42
CA LYS A 220 -48.24 31.06 -88.22
C LYS A 220 -49.37 30.09 -87.90
N ILE A 221 -50.56 30.63 -87.65
CA ILE A 221 -51.78 29.81 -87.58
C ILE A 221 -52.12 29.41 -89.02
N ILE A 222 -51.96 28.13 -89.32
CA ILE A 222 -52.35 27.54 -90.60
C ILE A 222 -53.73 26.90 -90.38
N PRO A 223 -54.79 27.37 -91.06
CA PRO A 223 -56.10 26.76 -90.96
C PRO A 223 -56.12 25.42 -91.71
N GLY A 224 -56.88 24.46 -91.19
CA GLY A 224 -56.94 23.11 -91.75
C GLY A 224 -55.92 22.16 -91.12
N THR A 225 -55.91 20.92 -91.58
CA THR A 225 -54.93 19.89 -91.17
C THR A 225 -54.27 19.33 -92.42
N ASP A 226 -53.05 18.84 -92.28
CA ASP A 226 -52.34 18.18 -93.38
C ASP A 226 -53.21 17.11 -94.05
N ALA A 227 -54.01 16.37 -93.27
CA ALA A 227 -54.93 15.36 -93.81
C ALA A 227 -56.00 15.96 -94.74
N GLN A 228 -56.60 17.09 -94.37
CA GLN A 228 -57.59 17.79 -95.20
C GLN A 228 -56.94 18.34 -96.48
N ASP A 229 -55.76 18.93 -96.38
CA ASP A 229 -55.04 19.48 -97.53
C ASP A 229 -54.55 18.38 -98.48
N ILE A 230 -54.05 17.26 -97.93
CA ILE A 230 -53.69 16.07 -98.71
C ILE A 230 -54.91 15.51 -99.43
N GLN A 231 -56.06 15.41 -98.75
CA GLN A 231 -57.29 14.95 -99.39
C GLN A 231 -57.73 15.89 -100.52
N ALA A 232 -57.68 17.21 -100.32
CA ALA A 232 -58.00 18.19 -101.36
C ALA A 232 -57.07 18.05 -102.59
N ILE A 233 -55.78 17.79 -102.37
CA ILE A 233 -54.82 17.51 -103.45
C ILE A 233 -55.17 16.21 -104.17
N GLU A 234 -55.44 15.12 -103.45
CA GLU A 234 -55.79 13.82 -103.99
C GLU A 234 -57.06 13.91 -104.86
N GLU A 235 -58.08 14.64 -104.40
CA GLU A 235 -59.31 14.89 -105.15
C GLU A 235 -59.02 15.60 -106.48
N VAL A 236 -58.16 16.63 -106.49
CA VAL A 236 -57.73 17.32 -107.72
C VAL A 236 -56.94 16.39 -108.65
N VAL A 237 -56.06 15.55 -108.09
CA VAL A 237 -55.30 14.54 -108.85
C VAL A 237 -56.25 13.53 -109.50
N GLN A 238 -57.27 13.06 -108.79
CA GLN A 238 -58.27 12.15 -109.32
C GLN A 238 -59.08 12.80 -110.45
N ILE A 239 -59.47 14.08 -110.30
CA ILE A 239 -60.14 14.84 -111.37
C ILE A 239 -59.26 14.89 -112.62
N ARG A 240 -57.98 15.26 -112.48
CA ARG A 240 -57.02 15.27 -113.58
C ARG A 240 -56.93 13.90 -114.26
N GLN A 241 -56.83 12.82 -113.48
CA GLN A 241 -56.70 11.47 -114.00
C GLN A 241 -57.93 11.05 -114.82
N ARG A 242 -59.14 11.42 -114.38
CA ARG A 242 -60.38 11.18 -115.14
C ARG A 242 -60.37 11.91 -116.48
N VAL A 243 -59.96 13.18 -116.51
CA VAL A 243 -59.88 13.96 -117.76
C VAL A 243 -58.85 13.39 -118.73
N VAL A 244 -57.65 13.05 -118.24
CA VAL A 244 -56.60 12.42 -119.05
C VAL A 244 -57.10 11.10 -119.65
N SER A 245 -57.73 10.26 -118.82
CA SER A 245 -58.31 8.99 -119.29
C SER A 245 -59.39 9.21 -120.35
N ALA A 246 -60.27 10.20 -120.18
CA ALA A 246 -61.30 10.53 -121.15
C ALA A 246 -60.71 11.01 -122.50
N ILE A 247 -59.67 11.84 -122.47
CA ILE A 247 -58.96 12.29 -123.68
C ILE A 247 -58.28 11.10 -124.39
N GLN A 248 -57.60 10.22 -123.64
CA GLN A 248 -56.95 9.04 -124.20
C GLN A 248 -57.93 8.06 -124.85
N CYS A 249 -59.11 7.86 -124.24
CA CYS A 249 -60.18 7.06 -124.85
C CYS A 249 -60.68 7.67 -126.17
N TYR A 250 -60.76 9.00 -126.28
CA TYR A 250 -61.18 9.69 -127.51
C TYR A 250 -60.11 9.64 -128.62
N LEU A 251 -58.82 9.62 -128.28
CA LEU A 251 -57.72 9.54 -129.24
C LEU A 251 -57.42 8.12 -129.74
N SER A 252 -57.96 7.09 -129.09
CA SER A 252 -57.71 5.67 -129.39
C SER A 252 -58.88 4.97 -130.11
N GLY A 253 -59.95 5.71 -130.42
CA GLY A 253 -61.09 5.28 -131.24
C GLY A 253 -61.24 6.16 -132.47
#